data_AF-A0A954A907-F1
#
_entry.id   AF-A0A954A907-F1
#
_cell.length_a   1.000
_cell.length_b   1.000
_cell.length_c   1.000
_cell.angle_alpha   90.00
_cell.angle_beta   90.00
_cell.angle_gamma   90.00
#
_symmetry.space_group_name_H-M   'P 1'
#
loop_
_entity.id
_entity.type
_entity.pdbx_description
1 polymer ?
#
loop_
_entity_poly.entity_id
_entity_poly.type
_entity_poly.pdbx_seq_one_letter_code
_entity_poly.pdbx_strand_id
1 'polypeptide(L)'
;MNRALLRRSAVAAALIVFVAGFGVFAKDGGNEKLEEQMSVFRRTTRALGKSIGDKSKTAESLQGILAMQEAAQKAKLLEPSKAKGLEGKEKEEFIRGFRSEMIELQEQLLKIESHLVKGENDKAKEAFQGLRGIQKEGHQRYKD
;
A
#
# COMPACT_ATOMS: atom_id res chain seq x y z
N MET A 1 1.90 57.64 42.07
CA MET A 1 3.17 56.93 41.76
C MET A 1 3.22 55.73 42.69
N ASN A 2 3.32 54.46 42.28
CA ASN A 2 3.94 53.84 41.11
C ASN A 2 3.15 52.62 40.60
N ARG A 3 3.19 52.44 39.27
CA ARG A 3 2.81 51.23 38.55
C ARG A 3 3.88 50.15 38.72
N ALA A 4 3.52 48.91 39.02
CA ALA A 4 4.35 47.74 38.70
C ALA A 4 3.53 46.44 38.72
N LEU A 5 3.32 45.90 37.52
CA LEU A 5 3.47 44.47 37.15
C LEU A 5 2.47 43.46 37.75
N LEU A 6 1.41 43.07 37.03
CA LEU A 6 1.38 41.98 36.03
C LEU A 6 1.97 40.64 36.51
N ARG A 7 1.09 39.66 36.75
CA ARG A 7 1.16 38.24 36.35
C ARG A 7 -0.11 37.54 36.88
N ARG A 8 -1.22 37.51 36.12
CA ARG A 8 -1.60 36.48 35.12
C ARG A 8 -1.45 35.05 35.64
N SER A 9 -2.57 34.40 35.93
CA SER A 9 -2.86 33.01 35.55
C SER A 9 -4.37 32.78 35.67
N ALA A 10 -5.09 33.14 34.61
CA ALA A 10 -6.45 32.67 34.37
C ALA A 10 -6.34 31.22 33.86
N VAL A 11 -6.92 30.28 34.61
CA VAL A 11 -7.11 28.90 34.16
C VAL A 11 -8.19 28.93 33.08
N ALA A 12 -7.77 28.98 31.83
CA ALA A 12 -8.65 28.79 30.68
C ALA A 12 -8.82 27.28 30.44
N ALA A 13 -10.00 26.77 30.76
CA ALA A 13 -10.47 25.47 30.32
C ALA A 13 -10.67 25.52 28.79
N ALA A 14 -9.69 25.01 28.04
CA ALA A 14 -9.83 24.79 26.61
C ALA A 14 -10.53 23.44 26.39
N LEU A 15 -11.81 23.52 26.03
CA LEU A 15 -12.64 22.41 25.59
C LEU A 15 -11.99 21.68 24.40
N ILE A 16 -11.92 20.37 24.55
CA ILE A 16 -11.61 19.40 23.49
C ILE A 16 -12.65 19.56 22.38
N VAL A 17 -12.22 19.98 21.18
CA VAL A 17 -12.89 19.62 19.93
C VAL A 17 -11.91 18.80 19.11
N PHE A 18 -11.88 17.51 19.41
CA PHE A 18 -11.33 16.49 18.54
C PHE A 18 -12.46 16.04 17.61
N VAL A 19 -12.63 16.72 16.48
CA VAL A 19 -13.56 16.29 15.43
C VAL A 19 -12.86 16.30 14.09
N ALA A 20 -12.85 15.11 13.46
CA ALA A 20 -12.44 14.77 12.10
C ALA A 20 -10.95 15.00 11.79
N GLY A 21 -10.07 14.00 11.91
CA GLY A 21 -10.19 12.77 11.15
C GLY A 21 -9.71 13.02 9.72
N PHE A 22 -8.41 12.80 9.50
CA PHE A 22 -7.71 12.68 8.22
C PHE A 22 -8.61 12.50 6.99
N GLY A 23 -8.69 13.53 6.14
CA GLY A 23 -9.49 13.44 4.93
C GLY A 23 -9.31 14.54 3.88
N VAL A 24 -8.20 15.28 3.85
CA VAL A 24 -7.83 16.03 2.64
C VAL A 24 -7.04 15.07 1.74
N PHE A 25 -7.73 14.10 1.14
CA PHE A 25 -7.17 13.30 0.05
C PHE A 25 -7.29 14.12 -1.23
N ALA A 26 -6.13 14.51 -1.75
CA ALA A 26 -6.00 15.37 -2.92
C ALA A 26 -6.77 14.83 -4.12
N LYS A 27 -7.67 15.69 -4.64
CA LYS A 27 -8.41 15.53 -5.89
C LYS A 27 -7.39 15.33 -7.03
N ASP A 28 -7.53 14.23 -7.75
CA ASP A 28 -6.83 13.86 -9.01
C ASP A 28 -5.41 13.26 -8.95
N GLY A 29 -4.52 13.66 -8.03
CA GLY A 29 -3.16 13.08 -7.96
C GLY A 29 -3.09 11.64 -7.42
N GLY A 30 -4.14 11.16 -6.75
CA GLY A 30 -4.14 9.81 -6.14
C GLY A 30 -4.17 8.67 -7.16
N ASN A 31 -4.86 8.86 -8.28
CA ASN A 31 -4.99 7.81 -9.30
C ASN A 31 -3.69 7.62 -10.09
N GLU A 32 -3.03 8.72 -10.46
CA GLU A 32 -1.72 8.69 -11.12
C GLU A 32 -0.67 8.02 -10.23
N LYS A 33 -0.64 8.37 -8.94
CA LYS A 33 0.24 7.73 -7.94
C LYS A 33 -0.03 6.24 -7.79
N LEU A 34 -1.30 5.82 -7.87
CA LEU A 34 -1.67 4.41 -7.78
C LEU A 34 -1.23 3.65 -9.03
N GLU A 35 -1.48 4.19 -10.22
CA GLU A 35 -1.03 3.60 -11.48
C GLU A 35 0.50 3.52 -11.56
N GLU A 36 1.23 4.50 -10.99
CA GLU A 36 2.68 4.44 -10.85
C GLU A 36 3.11 3.21 -10.04
N GLN A 37 2.47 2.97 -8.88
CA GLN A 37 2.77 1.78 -8.08
C GLN A 37 2.42 0.50 -8.84
N MET A 38 1.28 0.45 -9.53
CA MET A 38 0.88 -0.72 -10.34
C MET A 38 1.81 -0.95 -11.54
N SER A 39 2.42 0.10 -12.09
CA SER A 39 3.45 0.00 -13.11
C SER A 39 4.71 -0.69 -12.58
N VAL A 40 5.12 -0.40 -11.34
CA VAL A 40 6.20 -1.14 -10.65
C VAL A 40 5.83 -2.63 -10.56
N PHE A 41 4.62 -2.96 -10.11
CA PHE A 41 4.15 -4.35 -10.07
C PHE A 41 4.26 -5.03 -11.43
N ARG A 42 3.74 -4.42 -12.51
CA ARG A 42 3.73 -5.00 -13.85
C ARG A 42 5.13 -5.26 -14.38
N ARG A 43 6.03 -4.28 -14.25
CA ARG A 43 7.42 -4.38 -14.74
C ARG A 43 8.19 -5.44 -13.96
N THR A 44 8.11 -5.39 -12.64
CA THR A 44 8.87 -6.29 -11.77
C THR A 44 8.33 -7.72 -11.83
N THR A 45 7.02 -7.93 -11.92
CA THR A 45 6.44 -9.27 -12.13
C THR A 45 6.93 -9.90 -13.43
N ARG A 46 7.09 -9.12 -14.51
CA ARG A 46 7.64 -9.62 -15.78
C ARG A 46 9.11 -10.02 -15.65
N ALA A 47 9.90 -9.23 -14.94
CA ALA A 47 11.32 -9.52 -14.69
C ALA A 47 11.48 -10.76 -13.82
N LEU A 48 10.79 -10.81 -12.67
CA LEU A 48 10.83 -11.92 -11.71
C LEU A 48 10.42 -13.25 -12.34
N GLY A 49 9.46 -13.27 -13.26
CA GLY A 49 9.08 -14.50 -13.95
C GLY A 49 10.22 -15.18 -14.70
N LYS A 50 11.32 -14.46 -15.00
CA LYS A 50 12.52 -14.99 -15.66
C LYS A 50 13.67 -15.29 -14.69
N SER A 51 13.68 -14.71 -13.48
CA SER A 51 14.80 -14.78 -12.55
C SER A 51 14.50 -15.54 -11.25
N ILE A 52 13.24 -15.61 -10.81
CA ILE A 52 12.87 -16.11 -9.46
C ILE A 52 13.33 -17.54 -9.17
N GLY A 53 13.35 -18.40 -10.20
CA GLY A 53 13.80 -19.80 -10.08
C GLY A 53 15.31 -19.99 -10.28
N ASP A 54 16.04 -18.95 -10.69
CA ASP A 54 17.47 -19.02 -10.96
C ASP A 54 18.25 -18.59 -9.69
N LYS A 55 18.91 -19.55 -9.05
CA LYS A 55 19.69 -19.32 -7.83
C LYS A 55 20.79 -18.28 -8.02
N SER A 56 21.38 -18.17 -9.22
CA SER A 56 22.41 -17.17 -9.52
C SER A 56 21.85 -15.74 -9.55
N LYS A 57 20.53 -15.59 -9.67
CA LYS A 57 19.80 -14.31 -9.71
C LYS A 57 18.99 -14.04 -8.46
N THR A 58 19.26 -14.72 -7.36
CA THR A 58 18.53 -14.54 -6.09
C THR A 58 18.61 -13.10 -5.59
N ALA A 59 19.78 -12.45 -5.69
CA ALA A 59 19.95 -11.06 -5.28
C ALA A 59 19.09 -10.08 -6.11
N GLU A 60 19.08 -10.24 -7.44
CA GLU A 60 18.22 -9.45 -8.34
C GLU A 60 16.73 -9.70 -8.03
N SER A 61 16.37 -10.97 -7.79
CA SER A 61 15.00 -11.34 -7.45
C SER A 61 14.54 -10.74 -6.13
N LEU A 62 15.40 -10.71 -5.11
CA LEU A 62 15.13 -10.05 -3.83
C LEU A 62 14.91 -8.55 -4.01
N GLN A 63 15.74 -7.86 -4.81
CA GLN A 63 15.54 -6.44 -5.12
C GLN A 63 14.17 -6.19 -5.77
N GLY A 64 13.76 -7.04 -6.70
CA GLY A 64 12.42 -6.98 -7.30
C GLY A 64 11.31 -7.15 -6.26
N ILE A 65 11.41 -8.15 -5.38
CA ILE A 65 10.40 -8.38 -4.34
C ILE A 65 10.30 -7.19 -3.39
N LEU A 66 11.42 -6.62 -2.94
CA LEU A 66 11.44 -5.44 -2.08
C LEU A 66 10.78 -4.22 -2.75
N ALA A 67 11.06 -3.99 -4.04
CA ALA A 67 10.41 -2.91 -4.79
C ALA A 67 8.88 -3.10 -4.89
N MET A 68 8.42 -4.34 -5.07
CA MET A 68 6.99 -4.65 -5.09
C MET A 68 6.35 -4.46 -3.70
N GLN A 69 7.04 -4.84 -2.63
CA GLN A 69 6.57 -4.62 -1.27
C GLN A 69 6.44 -3.13 -0.96
N GLU A 70 7.43 -2.32 -1.31
CA GLU A 70 7.37 -0.87 -1.14
C GLU A 70 6.18 -0.27 -1.91
N ALA A 71 5.98 -0.69 -3.16
CA ALA A 71 4.85 -0.27 -3.98
C ALA A 71 3.50 -0.68 -3.35
N ALA A 72 3.39 -1.89 -2.78
CA ALA A 72 2.18 -2.33 -2.07
C ALA A 72 1.87 -1.45 -0.85
N GLN A 73 2.89 -1.14 -0.04
CA GLN A 73 2.74 -0.28 1.14
C GLN A 73 2.29 1.13 0.78
N LYS A 74 2.77 1.68 -0.34
CA LYS A 74 2.30 2.97 -0.87
C LYS A 74 0.88 2.87 -1.40
N ALA A 75 0.61 1.86 -2.24
CA ALA A 75 -0.67 1.70 -2.92
C ALA A 75 -1.85 1.48 -1.96
N LYS A 76 -1.70 0.74 -0.86
CA LYS A 76 -2.79 0.51 0.11
C LYS A 76 -3.32 1.80 0.78
N LEU A 77 -2.53 2.87 0.74
CA LEU A 77 -2.92 4.18 1.29
C LEU A 77 -3.64 5.07 0.27
N LEU A 78 -3.68 4.66 -0.99
CA LEU A 78 -4.32 5.39 -2.08
C LEU A 78 -5.75 4.91 -2.28
N GLU A 79 -6.55 5.75 -2.94
CA GLU A 79 -7.93 5.47 -3.28
C GLU A 79 -8.02 5.03 -4.76
N PRO A 80 -8.56 3.83 -5.06
CA PRO A 80 -8.78 3.41 -6.45
C PRO A 80 -9.79 4.31 -7.15
N SER A 81 -9.64 4.48 -8.46
CA SER A 81 -10.51 5.37 -9.26
C SER A 81 -11.98 5.02 -9.16
N LYS A 82 -12.30 3.72 -9.12
CA LYS A 82 -13.67 3.19 -8.96
C LYS A 82 -14.36 3.66 -7.68
N ALA A 83 -13.60 3.92 -6.62
CA ALA A 83 -14.14 4.43 -5.36
C ALA A 83 -14.64 5.89 -5.46
N LYS A 84 -14.22 6.65 -6.48
CA LYS A 84 -14.67 8.04 -6.69
C LYS A 84 -16.16 8.14 -7.02
N GLY A 85 -16.74 7.09 -7.60
CA GLY A 85 -18.16 7.01 -7.93
C GLY A 85 -19.04 6.47 -6.81
N LEU A 86 -18.45 6.06 -5.68
CA LEU A 86 -19.16 5.48 -4.54
C LEU A 86 -19.29 6.49 -3.41
N GLU A 87 -20.31 6.33 -2.56
CA GLU A 87 -20.55 7.21 -1.41
C GLU A 87 -20.90 6.42 -0.14
N GLY A 88 -20.78 7.07 1.02
CA GLY A 88 -21.18 6.50 2.32
C GLY A 88 -20.57 5.13 2.62
N LYS A 89 -21.41 4.20 3.10
CA LYS A 89 -20.99 2.85 3.51
C LYS A 89 -20.40 2.03 2.36
N GLU A 90 -20.93 2.19 1.15
CA GLU A 90 -20.46 1.46 -0.02
C GLU A 90 -19.00 1.82 -0.34
N LYS A 91 -18.67 3.12 -0.28
CA LYS A 91 -17.29 3.58 -0.45
C LYS A 91 -16.37 3.06 0.65
N GLU A 92 -16.81 3.08 1.91
CA GLU A 92 -16.02 2.58 3.04
C GLU A 92 -15.71 1.09 2.94
N GLU A 93 -16.72 0.28 2.58
CA GLU A 93 -16.56 -1.16 2.36
C GLU A 93 -15.63 -1.44 1.17
N PHE A 94 -15.77 -0.68 0.09
CA PHE A 94 -14.91 -0.78 -1.08
C PHE A 94 -13.43 -0.48 -0.76
N ILE A 95 -13.15 0.63 -0.06
CA ILE A 95 -11.80 1.01 0.35
C ILE A 95 -11.22 -0.03 1.33
N ARG A 96 -12.03 -0.55 2.24
CA ARG A 96 -11.62 -1.60 3.19
C ARG A 96 -11.22 -2.87 2.44
N GLY A 97 -12.04 -3.30 1.48
CA GLY A 97 -11.74 -4.47 0.63
C GLY A 97 -10.44 -4.28 -0.14
N PHE A 98 -10.27 -3.12 -0.80
CA PHE A 98 -9.04 -2.81 -1.52
C PHE A 98 -7.81 -2.90 -0.62
N ARG A 99 -7.88 -2.32 0.59
CA ARG A 99 -6.80 -2.39 1.57
C ARG A 99 -6.51 -3.82 2.02
N SER A 100 -7.54 -4.64 2.21
CA SER A 100 -7.39 -6.05 2.55
C SER A 100 -6.63 -6.81 1.47
N GLU A 101 -7.00 -6.65 0.20
CA GLU A 101 -6.31 -7.34 -0.90
C GLU A 101 -4.88 -6.84 -1.11
N MET A 102 -4.61 -5.56 -0.86
CA MET A 102 -3.23 -5.06 -0.85
C MET A 102 -2.40 -5.67 0.28
N ILE A 103 -3.01 -6.02 1.42
CA ILE A 103 -2.35 -6.74 2.52
C ILE A 103 -2.10 -8.19 2.12
N GLU A 104 -3.07 -8.88 1.53
CA GLU A 104 -2.89 -10.25 1.02
C GLU A 104 -1.78 -10.33 -0.04
N LEU A 105 -1.72 -9.32 -0.93
CA LEU A 105 -0.62 -9.17 -1.89
C LEU A 105 0.73 -9.03 -1.18
N GLN A 106 0.80 -8.20 -0.13
CA GLN A 106 2.01 -8.02 0.67
C GLN A 106 2.44 -9.31 1.39
N GLU A 107 1.49 -10.06 1.95
CA GLU A 107 1.77 -11.36 2.60
C GLU A 107 2.37 -12.36 1.61
N GLN A 108 1.82 -12.42 0.39
CA GLN A 108 2.36 -13.28 -0.66
C GLN A 108 3.78 -12.87 -1.07
N LEU A 109 4.07 -11.56 -1.15
CA LEU A 109 5.42 -11.07 -1.42
C LEU A 109 6.41 -11.44 -0.30
N LEU A 110 6.01 -11.31 0.97
CA LEU A 110 6.82 -11.73 2.12
C LEU A 110 7.08 -13.24 2.12
N LYS A 111 6.10 -14.05 1.69
CA LYS A 111 6.29 -15.49 1.52
C LYS A 111 7.36 -15.80 0.46
N ILE A 112 7.30 -15.12 -0.69
CA ILE A 112 8.29 -15.29 -1.76
C ILE A 112 9.69 -14.87 -1.26
N GLU A 113 9.78 -13.72 -0.58
CA GLU A 113 11.03 -13.25 0.04
C GLU A 113 11.60 -14.29 1.01
N SER A 114 10.77 -14.85 1.90
CA SER A 114 11.19 -15.87 2.86
C SER A 114 11.82 -17.08 2.16
N HIS A 115 11.22 -17.56 1.07
CA HIS A 115 11.79 -18.67 0.29
C HIS A 115 13.12 -18.30 -0.37
N LEU A 116 13.24 -17.10 -0.94
CA LEU A 116 14.49 -16.64 -1.55
C LEU A 116 15.62 -16.52 -0.52
N VAL A 117 15.36 -15.96 0.67
CA VAL A 117 16.35 -15.84 1.75
C VAL A 117 16.80 -17.22 2.25
N LYS A 118 15.93 -18.23 2.20
CA LYS A 118 16.24 -19.63 2.54
C LYS A 118 16.92 -20.40 1.39
N GLY A 119 17.13 -19.79 0.22
CA GLY A 119 17.67 -20.46 -0.97
C GLY A 119 16.71 -21.46 -1.63
N GLU A 120 15.42 -21.38 -1.31
CA GLU A 120 14.34 -22.24 -1.80
C GLU A 120 13.69 -21.66 -3.07
N ASN A 121 14.50 -21.35 -4.11
CA ASN A 121 14.02 -20.68 -5.34
C ASN A 121 12.87 -21.41 -6.06
N ASP A 122 12.81 -22.74 -5.98
CA ASP A 122 11.69 -23.51 -6.54
C ASP A 122 10.38 -23.20 -5.81
N LYS A 123 10.40 -23.13 -4.47
CA LYS A 123 9.24 -22.74 -3.66
C LYS A 123 8.89 -21.27 -3.87
N ALA A 124 9.90 -20.41 -4.03
CA ALA A 124 9.69 -19.00 -4.39
C ALA A 124 8.98 -18.86 -5.74
N LYS A 125 9.36 -19.69 -6.73
CA LYS A 125 8.72 -19.74 -8.05
C LYS A 125 7.28 -20.24 -7.98
N GLU A 126 7.00 -21.25 -7.16
CA GLU A 126 5.64 -21.74 -6.91
C GLU A 126 4.77 -20.64 -6.26
N ALA A 127 5.26 -20.02 -5.19
CA ALA A 127 4.57 -18.89 -4.55
C ALA A 127 4.36 -17.73 -5.54
N PHE A 128 5.33 -17.44 -6.40
CA PHE A 128 5.21 -16.41 -7.42
C PHE A 128 4.09 -16.69 -8.45
N GLN A 129 3.75 -17.95 -8.72
CA GLN A 129 2.61 -18.28 -9.58
C GLN A 129 1.28 -17.85 -8.94
N GLY A 130 1.12 -18.06 -7.63
CA GLY A 130 -0.05 -17.59 -6.87
C GLY A 130 -0.21 -16.07 -6.85
N LEU A 131 0.91 -15.33 -6.84
CA LEU A 131 0.91 -13.86 -6.87
C LEU A 131 0.16 -13.29 -8.09
N ARG A 132 0.27 -13.95 -9.25
CA ARG A 132 -0.41 -13.51 -10.49
C ARG A 132 -1.92 -13.64 -10.40
N GLY A 133 -2.43 -14.62 -9.65
CA GLY A 133 -3.86 -14.78 -9.37
C GLY A 133 -4.39 -13.58 -8.60
N ILE A 134 -3.75 -13.27 -7.47
CA ILE A 134 -4.08 -12.12 -6.60
C ILE A 134 -4.09 -10.82 -7.42
N GLN A 135 -3.05 -10.57 -8.21
CA GLN A 135 -2.98 -9.37 -9.06
C GLN A 135 -4.13 -9.28 -10.07
N LYS A 136 -4.49 -10.40 -10.71
CA LYS A 136 -5.56 -10.41 -11.71
C LYS A 136 -6.91 -10.12 -11.06
N GLU A 137 -7.19 -10.78 -9.95
CA GLU A 137 -8.46 -10.61 -9.25
C GLU A 137 -8.62 -9.21 -8.66
N GLY A 138 -7.57 -8.67 -8.03
CA GLY A 138 -7.59 -7.31 -7.51
C GLY A 138 -7.82 -6.26 -8.60
N HIS A 139 -7.19 -6.41 -9.77
CA HIS A 139 -7.48 -5.52 -10.91
C HIS A 139 -8.93 -5.64 -11.38
N GLN A 140 -9.51 -6.84 -11.45
CA GLN A 140 -10.91 -7.01 -11.85
C GLN A 140 -11.89 -6.35 -10.87
N ARG A 141 -11.57 -6.37 -9.56
CA ARG A 141 -12.45 -5.81 -8.53
C ARG A 141 -12.31 -4.29 -8.40
N TYR A 142 -11.08 -3.77 -8.42
CA TYR A 142 -10.78 -2.39 -8.03
C TYR A 142 -10.33 -1.44 -9.14
N LYS A 143 -9.98 -1.96 -10.33
CA LYS A 143 -9.70 -1.11 -11.49
C LYS A 143 -11.00 -0.87 -12.28
N ASP A 144 -11.14 0.34 -12.81
CA ASP A 144 -12.22 0.71 -13.74
C ASP A 144 -12.05 0.08 -15.12
#